data_AF-A0A9D6ANG9-F1
#
_entry.id   AF-A0A9D6ANG9-F1
#
_cell.length_a   1.000
_cell.length_b   1.000
_cell.length_c   1.000
_cell.angle_alpha   90.00
_cell.angle_beta   90.00
_cell.angle_gamma   90.00
#
_symmetry.space_group_name_H-M   'P 1'
#
loop_
_entity.id
_entity.type
_entity.pdbx_description
1 polymer ?
#
loop_
_entity_poly.entity_id
_entity_poly.type
_entity_poly.pdbx_seq_one_letter_code
_entity_poly.pdbx_strand_id
1 'polypeptide(L)'
;MANQWFRLYSEFAHDPKVQMMSEAMQRRYIMLMCMRCNGDVTLHDDEVAFHLRISAEDWAQTKALFISKGFIDENLNLLNWEKRQFKTDSTSSSAERVAKHRAKKRQGGNTDVTDAVTLHVTPDNALDTDTDTEQNRNKEPNGSVGTADLPGDKKNSEEGAKPGLPICPVQKVVDLYHEVLPELPKAKLLNDGRRKAIGKTWKWVLSTAKTDGQPRATNAAEALEWLKQYFTIARGNDFLMGRTTRTGEHANWQCDLDFLLTDRGMKHVIEKTQKVAA
;
A
#
# COMPACT_ATOMS: atom_id res chain seq x y z
N MET A 1 12.33 17.07 9.97
CA MET A 1 12.29 16.35 11.26
C MET A 1 12.95 15.01 11.05
N ALA A 2 13.73 14.55 12.03
CA ALA A 2 14.36 13.24 12.02
C ALA A 2 13.30 12.13 11.94
N ASN A 3 13.62 11.01 11.27
CA ASN A 3 12.71 9.87 11.24
C ASN A 3 12.79 9.18 12.62
N GLN A 4 11.64 8.94 13.26
CA GLN A 4 11.59 8.30 14.59
C GLN A 4 11.74 6.77 14.53
N TRP A 5 11.76 6.20 13.32
CA TRP A 5 11.78 4.77 13.09
C TRP A 5 12.40 4.44 11.74
N PHE A 6 13.01 3.26 11.63
CA PHE A 6 13.51 2.71 10.37
C PHE A 6 13.03 1.27 10.21
N ARG A 7 12.97 0.79 8.97
CA ARG A 7 12.58 -0.60 8.66
C ARG A 7 13.77 -1.54 8.84
N LEU A 8 13.62 -2.51 9.72
CA LEU A 8 14.52 -3.66 9.84
C LEU A 8 13.89 -4.88 9.16
N TYR A 9 14.61 -5.48 8.22
CA TYR A 9 14.13 -6.62 7.43
C TYR A 9 14.47 -7.93 8.13
N SER A 10 13.60 -8.94 8.00
CA SER A 10 13.81 -10.29 8.56
C SER A 10 15.07 -10.96 8.03
N GLU A 11 15.56 -10.53 6.86
CA GLU A 11 16.84 -10.94 6.27
C GLU A 11 18.00 -10.83 7.25
N PHE A 12 17.94 -9.89 8.21
CA PHE A 12 18.95 -9.72 9.24
C PHE A 12 19.29 -11.02 9.99
N ALA A 13 18.29 -11.88 10.22
CA ALA A 13 18.45 -13.14 10.96
C ALA A 13 19.22 -14.22 10.18
N HIS A 14 19.31 -14.11 8.85
CA HIS A 14 19.94 -15.13 8.00
C HIS A 14 20.92 -14.54 6.96
N ASP A 15 21.21 -13.24 7.02
CA ASP A 15 22.21 -12.61 6.15
C ASP A 15 23.61 -13.12 6.53
N PRO A 16 24.35 -13.76 5.59
CA PRO A 16 25.66 -14.33 5.91
C PRO A 16 26.66 -13.30 6.42
N LYS A 17 26.63 -12.05 5.94
CA LYS A 17 27.57 -11.01 6.39
C LYS A 17 27.30 -10.62 7.84
N VAL A 18 26.03 -10.51 8.21
CA VAL A 18 25.57 -10.18 9.57
C VAL A 18 25.85 -11.34 10.53
N GLN A 19 25.46 -12.56 10.16
CA GLN A 19 25.60 -13.75 11.00
C GLN A 19 27.06 -14.16 11.22
N MET A 20 27.97 -13.81 10.31
CA MET A 20 29.41 -14.01 10.49
C MET A 20 30.07 -13.02 11.48
N MET A 21 29.34 -12.05 12.02
CA MET A 21 29.85 -11.12 13.02
C MET A 21 29.39 -11.52 14.43
N SER A 22 30.16 -11.15 15.45
CA SER A 22 29.76 -11.33 16.85
C SER A 22 28.51 -10.50 17.19
N GLU A 23 27.77 -10.90 18.21
CA GLU A 23 26.56 -10.19 18.67
C GLU A 23 26.85 -8.72 19.03
N ALA A 24 28.04 -8.44 19.59
CA ALA A 24 28.49 -7.08 19.86
C ALA A 24 28.55 -6.22 18.59
N MET A 25 29.06 -6.77 17.49
CA MET A 25 29.14 -6.08 16.20
C MET A 25 27.77 -5.95 15.54
N GLN A 26 26.93 -6.96 15.64
CA GLN A 26 25.54 -6.88 15.16
C GLN A 26 24.77 -5.76 15.88
N ARG A 27 24.90 -5.65 17.21
CA ARG A 27 24.33 -4.55 18.00
C ARG A 27 24.89 -3.19 17.57
N ARG A 28 26.22 -3.08 17.39
CA ARG A 28 26.88 -1.84 16.94
C ARG A 28 26.33 -1.39 15.58
N TYR A 29 26.08 -2.32 14.66
CA TYR A 29 25.50 -2.03 13.35
C TYR A 29 24.05 -1.51 13.45
N ILE A 30 23.20 -2.14 14.27
CA ILE A 30 21.83 -1.65 14.52
C ILE A 30 21.87 -0.24 15.14
N MET A 31 22.77 0.01 16.09
CA MET A 31 22.93 1.33 16.69
C MET A 31 23.31 2.40 15.67
N LEU A 32 24.19 2.10 14.70
CA LEU A 32 24.50 3.02 13.60
C LEU A 32 23.28 3.32 12.74
N MET A 33 22.42 2.33 12.47
CA MET A 33 21.15 2.54 11.77
C MET A 33 20.23 3.50 12.54
N CYS A 34 20.14 3.34 13.87
CA CYS A 34 19.37 4.25 14.73
C CYS A 34 19.90 5.69 14.64
N MET A 35 21.22 5.87 14.67
CA MET A 35 21.83 7.20 14.59
C MET A 35 21.53 7.86 13.23
N ARG A 36 21.71 7.13 12.13
CA ARG A 36 21.37 7.61 10.78
C ARG A 36 19.90 7.95 10.62
N CYS A 37 19.02 7.17 11.25
CA CYS A 37 17.57 7.41 11.27
C CYS A 37 17.21 8.74 11.93
N ASN A 38 17.91 9.08 13.01
CA ASN A 38 17.67 10.28 13.81
C ASN A 38 18.18 11.59 13.15
N GLY A 39 18.62 11.54 11.88
CA GLY A 39 19.02 12.69 11.09
C GLY A 39 20.43 12.52 10.52
N ASP A 40 20.62 12.97 9.27
CA ASP A 40 21.94 13.09 8.68
C ASP A 40 22.71 14.14 9.46
N VAL A 41 23.67 13.67 10.25
CA VAL A 41 24.79 14.47 10.68
C VAL A 41 25.98 13.60 10.39
N THR A 42 26.94 14.14 9.68
CA THR A 42 28.29 13.61 9.54
C THR A 42 28.84 13.34 10.95
N LEU A 43 28.54 12.17 11.49
CA LEU A 43 28.95 11.80 12.84
C LEU A 43 30.47 11.68 12.82
N HIS A 44 31.13 12.39 13.71
CA HIS A 44 32.56 12.21 13.88
C HIS A 44 32.80 10.89 14.61
N ASP A 45 33.94 10.24 14.35
CA ASP A 45 34.27 8.94 14.94
C ASP A 45 34.16 8.95 16.48
N ASP A 46 34.48 10.07 17.12
CA ASP A 46 34.38 10.27 18.57
C ASP A 46 32.94 10.27 19.10
N GLU A 47 32.01 10.88 18.35
CA GLU A 47 30.59 10.92 18.71
C GLU A 47 29.96 9.53 18.60
N VAL A 48 30.35 8.78 17.57
CA VAL A 48 29.89 7.39 17.38
C VAL A 48 30.40 6.49 18.50
N ALA A 49 31.70 6.59 18.84
CA ALA A 49 32.29 5.84 19.94
C ALA A 49 31.58 6.13 21.27
N PHE A 50 31.28 7.41 21.54
CA PHE A 50 30.53 7.84 22.71
C PHE A 50 29.12 7.25 22.75
N HIS A 51 28.36 7.31 21.66
CA HIS A 51 27.00 6.76 21.60
C HIS A 51 26.97 5.23 21.70
N LEU A 52 27.98 4.55 21.16
CA LEU A 52 28.14 3.10 21.28
C LEU A 52 28.63 2.67 22.67
N ARG A 53 29.16 3.61 23.47
CA ARG A 53 29.79 3.41 24.78
C ARG A 53 30.98 2.45 24.71
N ILE A 54 31.87 2.69 23.74
CA ILE A 54 33.08 1.90 23.51
C ILE A 54 34.30 2.80 23.43
N SER A 55 35.50 2.23 23.58
CA SER A 55 36.75 2.97 23.39
C SER A 55 36.96 3.35 21.91
N ALA A 56 37.80 4.35 21.65
CA ALA A 56 38.17 4.74 20.29
C ALA A 56 38.87 3.59 19.53
N GLU A 57 39.65 2.76 20.23
CA GLU A 57 40.30 1.57 19.66
C GLU A 57 39.28 0.53 19.20
N ASP A 58 38.27 0.24 20.04
CA ASP A 58 37.17 -0.66 19.70
C ASP A 58 36.33 -0.14 18.52
N TRP A 59 36.14 1.18 18.47
CA TRP A 59 35.45 1.81 17.35
C TRP A 59 36.24 1.67 16.05
N ALA A 60 37.56 1.92 16.08
CA ALA A 60 38.43 1.76 14.92
C ALA A 60 38.37 0.33 14.35
N GLN A 61 38.40 -0.69 15.22
CA GLN A 61 38.23 -2.09 14.82
C GLN A 61 36.85 -2.35 14.21
N THR A 62 35.80 -1.78 14.81
CA THR A 62 34.41 -1.91 14.31
C THR A 62 34.28 -1.28 12.92
N LYS A 63 34.80 -0.07 12.74
CA LYS A 63 34.77 0.69 11.48
C LYS A 63 35.50 -0.06 10.38
N ALA A 64 36.71 -0.55 10.64
CA ALA A 64 37.47 -1.36 9.69
C ALA A 64 36.71 -2.63 9.25
N LEU A 65 36.09 -3.33 10.20
CA LEU A 65 35.28 -4.52 9.90
C LEU A 65 34.06 -4.18 9.04
N PHE A 66 33.33 -3.10 9.36
CA PHE A 66 32.13 -2.71 8.63
C PHE A 66 32.42 -2.20 7.22
N ILE A 67 33.54 -1.50 7.02
CA ILE A 67 34.04 -1.14 5.69
C ILE A 67 34.39 -2.41 4.91
N SER A 68 35.15 -3.35 5.49
CA SER A 68 35.56 -4.58 4.81
C SER A 68 34.38 -5.45 4.35
N LYS A 69 33.30 -5.50 5.15
CA LYS A 69 32.09 -6.26 4.83
C LYS A 69 31.11 -5.49 3.92
N GLY A 70 31.34 -4.20 3.70
CA GLY A 70 30.51 -3.33 2.88
C GLY A 70 29.18 -2.95 3.52
N PHE A 71 29.20 -2.66 4.82
CA PHE A 71 28.05 -2.10 5.55
C PHE A 71 28.06 -0.57 5.54
N ILE A 72 29.24 0.03 5.62
CA ILE A 72 29.46 1.49 5.63
C ILE A 72 30.56 1.89 4.65
N ASP A 73 30.58 3.15 4.23
CA ASP A 73 31.71 3.77 3.53
C ASP A 73 32.70 4.47 4.51
N GLU A 74 33.77 5.07 3.97
CA GLU A 74 34.76 5.83 4.76
C GLU A 74 34.15 7.03 5.50
N ASN A 75 33.06 7.57 4.96
CA ASN A 75 32.32 8.72 5.49
C ASN A 75 31.18 8.31 6.43
N LEU A 76 31.13 7.05 6.86
CA LEU A 76 30.10 6.48 7.74
C LEU A 76 28.67 6.46 7.16
N ASN A 77 28.52 6.54 5.84
CA ASN A 77 27.25 6.34 5.18
C ASN A 77 26.91 4.85 5.12
N LEU A 78 25.71 4.51 5.55
CA LEU A 78 25.18 3.14 5.46
C LEU A 78 24.87 2.77 4.00
N LEU A 79 25.57 1.75 3.51
CA LEU A 79 25.36 1.26 2.15
C LEU A 79 23.97 0.62 2.02
N ASN A 80 23.30 0.86 0.89
CA ASN A 80 21.93 0.44 0.61
C ASN A 80 20.83 1.00 1.54
N TRP A 81 21.14 2.04 2.34
CA TRP A 81 20.13 2.71 3.18
C TRP A 81 18.92 3.21 2.38
N GLU A 82 19.14 4.01 1.34
CA GLU A 82 18.06 4.57 0.49
C GLU A 82 17.23 3.51 -0.24
N LYS A 83 17.80 2.33 -0.51
CA LYS A 83 17.07 1.21 -1.13
C LYS A 83 16.14 0.52 -0.14
N ARG A 84 16.49 0.56 1.15
CA ARG A 84 15.76 -0.14 2.23
C ARG A 84 14.83 0.80 3.01
N GLN A 85 15.10 2.10 3.01
CA GLN A 85 14.26 3.12 3.65
C GLN A 85 13.55 3.94 2.57
N PHE A 86 12.26 3.68 2.35
CA PHE A 86 11.50 4.39 1.32
C PHE A 86 11.31 5.86 1.71
N LYS A 87 11.51 6.78 0.75
CA LYS A 87 11.29 8.22 0.97
C LYS A 87 9.86 8.54 1.43
N THR A 88 8.86 7.74 1.07
CA THR A 88 7.48 7.94 1.55
C THR A 88 7.30 7.79 3.06
N ASP A 89 8.21 7.07 3.70
CA ASP A 89 8.20 6.85 5.15
C ASP A 89 8.93 7.96 5.91
N SER A 90 9.68 8.82 5.21
CA SER A 90 10.26 9.98 5.84
C SER A 90 9.17 11.00 6.15
N THR A 91 9.21 11.56 7.35
CA THR A 91 8.29 12.62 7.77
C THR A 91 8.32 13.83 6.81
N SER A 92 9.43 14.02 6.09
CA SER A 92 9.56 15.01 5.02
C SER A 92 8.67 14.72 3.80
N SER A 93 8.49 13.47 3.38
CA SER A 93 7.67 13.15 2.20
C SER A 93 6.17 13.28 2.46
N SER A 94 5.70 12.89 3.66
CA SER A 94 4.31 13.13 4.06
C SER A 94 4.04 14.64 4.23
N ALA A 95 4.97 15.38 4.85
CA ALA A 95 4.89 16.83 4.98
C ALA A 95 4.88 17.55 3.62
N GLU A 96 5.73 17.17 2.69
CA GLU A 96 5.77 17.72 1.32
C GLU A 96 4.52 17.38 0.52
N ARG A 97 4.01 16.15 0.61
CA ARG A 97 2.73 15.76 -0.01
C ARG A 97 1.57 16.57 0.54
N VAL A 98 1.51 16.76 1.87
CA VAL A 98 0.48 17.57 2.53
C VAL A 98 0.62 19.04 2.17
N ALA A 99 1.84 19.58 2.09
CA ALA A 99 2.10 20.95 1.66
C ALA A 99 1.65 21.19 0.21
N LYS A 100 1.97 20.26 -0.71
CA LYS A 100 1.52 20.31 -2.11
C LYS A 100 0.01 20.20 -2.24
N HIS A 101 -0.63 19.33 -1.44
CA HIS A 101 -2.09 19.23 -1.37
C HIS A 101 -2.73 20.53 -0.85
N ARG A 102 -2.19 21.12 0.22
CA ARG A 102 -2.65 22.41 0.77
C ARG A 102 -2.46 23.55 -0.24
N ALA A 103 -1.34 23.60 -0.94
CA ALA A 103 -1.08 24.59 -2.00
C ALA A 103 -2.08 24.45 -3.16
N LYS A 104 -2.37 23.22 -3.60
CA LYS A 104 -3.39 22.95 -4.63
C LYS A 104 -4.79 23.35 -4.18
N LYS A 105 -5.14 23.13 -2.90
CA LYS A 105 -6.42 23.58 -2.33
C LYS A 105 -6.53 25.11 -2.25
N ARG A 106 -5.42 25.82 -1.99
CA ARG A 106 -5.37 27.30 -2.01
C ARG A 106 -5.56 27.88 -3.42
N GLN A 107 -5.06 27.21 -4.46
CA GLN A 107 -5.20 27.67 -5.84
C GLN A 107 -6.58 27.38 -6.46
N GLY A 108 -7.32 26.39 -5.96
CA GLY A 108 -8.68 26.07 -6.43
C GLY A 108 -9.80 26.91 -5.80
N GLY A 109 -9.48 27.89 -4.95
CA GLY A 109 -10.44 28.64 -4.14
C GLY A 109 -10.79 30.05 -4.65
N ASN A 110 -10.51 30.38 -5.91
CA ASN A 110 -10.91 31.66 -6.50
C ASN A 110 -11.84 31.40 -7.70
N THR A 111 -13.11 31.16 -7.43
CA THR A 111 -14.17 31.36 -8.41
C THR A 111 -15.32 32.06 -7.70
N ASP A 112 -15.54 33.26 -8.22
CA ASP A 112 -16.52 34.28 -7.89
C ASP A 112 -17.96 33.72 -7.93
N VAL A 113 -18.70 33.77 -6.81
CA VAL A 113 -20.18 33.85 -6.78
C VAL A 113 -20.60 34.61 -5.52
N THR A 114 -21.31 35.70 -5.76
CA THR A 114 -21.98 36.59 -4.81
C THR A 114 -23.18 35.94 -4.11
N ASP A 115 -23.41 36.37 -2.86
CA ASP A 115 -24.66 36.39 -2.09
C ASP A 115 -25.59 35.17 -2.11
N ALA A 116 -25.54 34.37 -1.03
CA ALA A 116 -26.72 34.11 -0.20
C ALA A 116 -26.32 33.44 1.13
N VAL A 117 -26.71 34.11 2.20
CA VAL A 117 -26.75 33.75 3.62
C VAL A 117 -26.85 32.24 3.91
N THR A 118 -25.91 31.71 4.68
CA THR A 118 -26.15 30.94 5.94
C THR A 118 -24.80 30.60 6.59
N LEU A 119 -24.60 31.04 7.84
CA LEU A 119 -23.45 30.67 8.66
C LEU A 119 -23.37 29.14 8.85
N HIS A 120 -22.16 28.57 8.75
CA HIS A 120 -21.72 27.47 9.62
C HIS A 120 -20.25 27.71 10.05
N VAL A 121 -20.12 28.06 11.33
CA VAL A 121 -18.93 27.96 12.21
C VAL A 121 -18.80 26.46 12.56
N THR A 122 -17.69 25.73 12.58
CA THR A 122 -16.22 25.88 12.46
C THR A 122 -15.66 24.51 12.01
N PRO A 123 -14.50 24.40 11.34
CA PRO A 123 -13.84 23.12 11.20
C PRO A 123 -13.00 22.86 12.46
N ASP A 124 -13.40 21.89 13.27
CA ASP A 124 -12.60 21.41 14.38
C ASP A 124 -11.31 20.76 13.85
N ASN A 125 -10.17 21.26 14.31
CA ASN A 125 -8.86 20.63 14.17
C ASN A 125 -8.77 19.49 15.19
N ALA A 126 -9.34 18.33 14.89
CA ALA A 126 -9.01 17.11 15.62
C ALA A 126 -7.71 16.52 15.04
N LEU A 127 -6.64 16.54 15.83
CA LEU A 127 -5.43 15.75 15.62
C LEU A 127 -5.78 14.28 15.91
N ASP A 128 -6.13 13.52 14.88
CA ASP A 128 -6.22 12.06 15.00
C ASP A 128 -4.82 11.46 14.78
N THR A 129 -4.30 10.87 15.85
CA THR A 129 -2.98 10.26 15.93
C THR A 129 -3.12 8.76 16.19
N ASP A 130 -4.02 8.05 15.51
CA ASP A 130 -4.08 6.60 15.66
C ASP A 130 -3.25 5.89 14.59
N THR A 131 -2.00 5.65 14.98
CA THR A 131 -1.21 4.54 14.48
C THR A 131 -1.72 3.28 15.17
N ASP A 132 -2.48 2.45 14.47
CA ASP A 132 -2.49 1.02 14.78
C ASP A 132 -2.68 0.18 13.53
N THR A 133 -1.63 -0.57 13.23
CA THR A 133 -1.51 -1.48 12.09
C THR A 133 -1.79 -2.88 12.61
N GLU A 134 -3.02 -3.35 12.46
CA GLU A 134 -3.37 -4.76 12.65
C GLU A 134 -2.77 -5.60 11.52
N GLN A 135 -2.07 -6.66 11.96
CA GLN A 135 -1.35 -7.61 11.14
C GLN A 135 -2.31 -8.54 10.41
N ASN A 136 -2.14 -8.71 9.10
CA ASN A 136 -2.31 -10.04 8.51
C ASN A 136 -1.46 -10.18 7.23
N ARG A 137 -0.26 -10.73 7.42
CA ARG A 137 0.62 -11.15 6.33
C ARG A 137 0.26 -12.58 5.98
N ASN A 138 -0.30 -12.80 4.79
CA ASN A 138 0.03 -13.97 4.00
C ASN A 138 0.65 -13.47 2.70
N LYS A 139 1.96 -13.67 2.56
CA LYS A 139 2.71 -13.46 1.33
C LYS A 139 3.36 -14.79 0.97
N GLU A 140 3.04 -15.29 -0.21
CA GLU A 140 4.01 -16.03 -1.01
C GLU A 140 4.47 -15.14 -2.17
N PRO A 141 5.72 -15.33 -2.64
CA PRO A 141 6.39 -14.41 -3.53
C PRO A 141 6.18 -14.83 -4.99
N ASN A 142 5.98 -13.86 -5.89
CA ASN A 142 6.53 -14.04 -7.22
C ASN A 142 7.04 -12.71 -7.74
N GLY A 143 8.35 -12.66 -7.93
CA GLY A 143 9.07 -11.51 -8.45
C GLY A 143 8.98 -11.46 -9.96
N SER A 144 8.87 -10.26 -10.49
CA SER A 144 9.53 -9.90 -11.74
C SER A 144 9.68 -8.38 -11.80
N VAL A 145 10.95 -7.95 -11.74
CA VAL A 145 11.56 -6.78 -12.40
C VAL A 145 10.66 -6.19 -13.51
N GLY A 146 10.31 -4.90 -13.56
CA GLY A 146 11.08 -3.69 -13.27
C GLY A 146 11.33 -2.96 -14.59
N THR A 147 10.58 -1.88 -14.88
CA THR A 147 11.06 -0.68 -15.58
C THR A 147 10.18 0.53 -15.22
N ALA A 148 10.85 1.69 -15.17
CA ALA A 148 10.47 2.91 -14.48
C ALA A 148 9.61 3.89 -15.31
N ASP A 149 8.87 4.75 -14.58
CA ASP A 149 8.58 6.20 -14.75
C ASP A 149 8.40 6.80 -16.18
N LEU A 150 7.47 7.70 -16.52
CA LEU A 150 6.45 8.60 -15.93
C LEU A 150 5.63 9.16 -17.16
N PRO A 151 4.94 10.32 -17.14
CA PRO A 151 3.58 10.60 -16.70
C PRO A 151 2.65 11.19 -17.80
N GLY A 152 1.32 11.21 -17.60
CA GLY A 152 0.44 12.21 -18.22
C GLY A 152 -0.86 11.72 -18.86
N ASP A 153 -1.98 12.23 -18.34
CA ASP A 153 -3.31 12.24 -18.96
C ASP A 153 -3.30 12.70 -20.43
N LYS A 154 -3.98 11.95 -21.32
CA LYS A 154 -4.91 12.47 -22.34
C LYS A 154 -5.68 11.35 -23.07
N LYS A 155 -7.00 11.49 -23.00
CA LYS A 155 -8.12 11.14 -23.91
C LYS A 155 -7.90 10.16 -25.10
N ASN A 156 -8.89 9.28 -25.26
CA ASN A 156 -9.36 8.55 -26.44
C ASN A 156 -8.54 8.69 -27.74
N SER A 157 -8.00 7.56 -28.20
CA SER A 157 -7.94 7.22 -29.62
C SER A 157 -7.70 5.71 -29.77
N GLU A 158 -8.49 5.10 -30.64
CA GLU A 158 -8.38 3.71 -31.09
C GLU A 158 -7.14 3.50 -31.97
N GLU A 159 -6.80 2.21 -32.12
CA GLU A 159 -5.89 1.58 -33.09
C GLU A 159 -4.37 1.52 -32.80
N GLY A 160 -3.90 0.28 -32.57
CA GLY A 160 -2.75 -0.23 -33.31
C GLY A 160 -1.38 -0.34 -32.61
N ALA A 161 -1.28 -0.97 -31.43
CA ALA A 161 0.00 -1.51 -30.93
C ALA A 161 -0.27 -2.69 -29.96
N LYS A 162 0.63 -3.69 -29.94
CA LYS A 162 0.64 -4.93 -29.11
C LYS A 162 -0.26 -4.87 -27.86
N PRO A 163 -1.13 -5.87 -27.58
CA PRO A 163 -2.25 -5.70 -26.67
C PRO A 163 -1.79 -5.44 -25.24
N GLY A 164 -1.62 -4.16 -24.89
CA GLY A 164 -1.57 -3.71 -23.51
C GLY A 164 -2.91 -4.04 -22.87
N LEU A 165 -2.90 -4.47 -21.61
CA LEU A 165 -4.14 -4.76 -20.90
C LEU A 165 -5.07 -3.54 -20.99
N PRO A 166 -6.36 -3.74 -21.30
CA PRO A 166 -7.30 -2.64 -21.42
C PRO A 166 -7.36 -1.83 -20.12
N ILE A 167 -7.43 -0.50 -20.29
CA ILE A 167 -7.51 0.45 -19.17
C ILE A 167 -8.74 0.11 -18.31
N CYS A 168 -8.55 0.05 -17.00
CA CYS A 168 -9.61 -0.30 -16.05
C CYS A 168 -10.68 0.82 -16.00
N PRO A 169 -11.93 0.55 -16.39
CA PRO A 169 -13.02 1.52 -16.32
C PRO A 169 -13.61 1.56 -14.90
N VAL A 170 -12.88 2.15 -13.96
CA VAL A 170 -13.21 2.09 -12.52
C VAL A 170 -14.65 2.50 -12.23
N GLN A 171 -15.15 3.58 -12.85
CA GLN A 171 -16.52 4.04 -12.61
C GLN A 171 -17.56 3.01 -13.04
N LYS A 172 -17.39 2.39 -14.22
CA LYS A 172 -18.32 1.36 -14.71
C LYS A 172 -18.39 0.15 -13.77
N VAL A 173 -17.28 -0.23 -13.14
CA VAL A 173 -17.26 -1.32 -12.16
C VAL A 173 -18.06 -0.94 -10.90
N VAL A 174 -17.94 0.30 -10.44
CA VAL A 174 -18.71 0.81 -9.30
C VAL A 174 -20.20 0.90 -9.64
N ASP A 175 -20.53 1.36 -10.83
CA ASP A 175 -21.92 1.45 -11.31
C ASP A 175 -22.56 0.05 -11.38
N LEU A 176 -21.84 -0.94 -11.92
CA LEU A 176 -22.26 -2.35 -11.93
C LEU A 176 -22.49 -2.88 -10.51
N TYR A 177 -21.62 -2.55 -9.56
CA TYR A 177 -21.79 -2.93 -8.17
C TYR A 177 -23.10 -2.33 -7.59
N HIS A 178 -23.38 -1.05 -7.83
CA HIS A 178 -24.61 -0.40 -7.36
C HIS A 178 -25.87 -0.94 -8.07
N GLU A 179 -25.75 -1.32 -9.34
CA GLU A 179 -26.85 -1.90 -10.14
C GLU A 179 -27.22 -3.30 -9.63
N VAL A 180 -26.23 -4.16 -9.40
CA VAL A 180 -26.45 -5.58 -9.07
C VAL A 180 -26.71 -5.79 -7.58
N LEU A 181 -26.11 -4.98 -6.71
CA LEU A 181 -26.17 -5.11 -5.25
C LEU A 181 -26.69 -3.82 -4.57
N PRO A 182 -27.90 -3.32 -4.92
CA PRO A 182 -28.45 -2.08 -4.37
C PRO A 182 -28.72 -2.13 -2.85
N GLU A 183 -28.83 -3.31 -2.25
CA GLU A 183 -29.05 -3.50 -0.81
C GLU A 183 -27.76 -3.36 0.01
N LEU A 184 -26.59 -3.49 -0.62
CA LEU A 184 -25.30 -3.32 0.06
C LEU A 184 -24.90 -1.82 0.13
N PRO A 185 -23.99 -1.45 1.05
CA PRO A 185 -23.54 -0.07 1.19
C PRO A 185 -22.96 0.50 -0.11
N LYS A 186 -23.53 1.62 -0.57
CA LYS A 186 -23.05 2.28 -1.77
C LYS A 186 -21.62 2.81 -1.59
N ALA A 187 -20.74 2.45 -2.52
CA ALA A 187 -19.40 3.03 -2.65
C ALA A 187 -19.44 4.51 -3.11
N LYS A 188 -19.81 5.43 -2.22
CA LYS A 188 -19.92 6.87 -2.51
C LYS A 188 -18.56 7.56 -2.66
N LEU A 189 -17.57 7.11 -1.88
CA LEU A 189 -16.21 7.68 -1.90
C LEU A 189 -15.28 6.80 -2.74
N LEU A 190 -14.87 7.29 -3.90
CA LEU A 190 -13.91 6.61 -4.77
C LEU A 190 -12.48 7.14 -4.51
N ASN A 191 -11.91 6.71 -3.37
CA ASN A 191 -10.55 7.03 -2.97
C ASN A 191 -9.50 6.21 -3.76
N ASP A 192 -8.22 6.56 -3.61
CA ASP A 192 -7.11 5.88 -4.28
C ASP A 192 -7.01 4.39 -3.92
N GLY A 193 -7.39 4.02 -2.69
CA GLY A 193 -7.42 2.64 -2.22
C GLY A 193 -8.40 1.79 -3.04
N ARG A 194 -9.64 2.24 -3.19
CA ARG A 194 -10.66 1.57 -4.03
C ARG A 194 -10.25 1.49 -5.49
N ARG A 195 -9.71 2.57 -6.04
CA ARG A 195 -9.22 2.57 -7.44
C ARG A 195 -8.16 1.51 -7.65
N LYS A 196 -7.24 1.35 -6.70
CA LYS A 196 -6.21 0.30 -6.72
C LYS A 196 -6.80 -1.10 -6.54
N ALA A 197 -7.75 -1.29 -5.63
CA ALA A 197 -8.42 -2.58 -5.43
C ALA A 197 -9.16 -3.02 -6.70
N ILE A 198 -9.99 -2.14 -7.28
CA ILE A 198 -10.69 -2.38 -8.54
C ILE A 198 -9.68 -2.67 -9.67
N GLY A 199 -8.60 -1.89 -9.75
CA GLY A 199 -7.54 -2.13 -10.74
C GLY A 199 -6.81 -3.46 -10.56
N LYS A 200 -6.59 -3.92 -9.32
CA LYS A 200 -6.01 -5.24 -9.01
C LYS A 200 -6.94 -6.35 -9.51
N THR A 201 -8.22 -6.29 -9.15
CA THR A 201 -9.22 -7.27 -9.58
C THR A 201 -9.37 -7.28 -11.09
N TRP A 202 -9.43 -6.10 -11.73
CA TRP A 202 -9.51 -5.97 -13.18
C TRP A 202 -8.35 -6.67 -13.90
N LYS A 203 -7.11 -6.41 -13.46
CA LYS A 203 -5.91 -7.07 -14.01
C LYS A 203 -5.97 -8.58 -13.80
N TRP A 204 -6.37 -9.03 -12.60
CA TRP A 204 -6.49 -10.44 -12.29
C TRP A 204 -7.52 -11.16 -13.16
N VAL A 205 -8.67 -10.53 -13.45
CA VAL A 205 -9.68 -11.09 -14.37
C VAL A 205 -9.12 -11.24 -15.79
N LEU A 206 -8.33 -10.28 -16.26
CA LEU A 206 -7.75 -10.33 -17.61
C LEU A 206 -6.53 -11.25 -17.73
N SER A 207 -5.85 -11.54 -16.61
CA SER A 207 -4.61 -12.31 -16.62
C SER A 207 -4.75 -13.76 -16.16
N THR A 208 -5.92 -14.17 -15.64
CA THR A 208 -6.11 -15.52 -15.09
C THR A 208 -7.11 -16.36 -15.88
N ALA A 209 -6.87 -17.67 -15.87
CA ALA A 209 -7.77 -18.66 -16.45
C ALA A 209 -8.81 -19.14 -15.42
N LYS A 210 -9.93 -19.64 -15.92
CA LYS A 210 -10.88 -20.46 -15.18
C LYS A 210 -10.29 -21.85 -14.94
N THR A 211 -10.97 -22.67 -14.14
CA THR A 211 -10.63 -24.09 -13.94
C THR A 211 -10.56 -24.86 -15.27
N ASP A 212 -11.34 -24.43 -16.25
CA ASP A 212 -11.45 -25.08 -17.57
C ASP A 212 -10.32 -24.64 -18.54
N GLY A 213 -9.30 -23.93 -18.05
CA GLY A 213 -8.15 -23.45 -18.83
C GLY A 213 -8.43 -22.24 -19.71
N GLN A 214 -9.70 -21.89 -19.96
CA GLN A 214 -10.08 -20.70 -20.72
C GLN A 214 -9.81 -19.40 -19.93
N PRO A 215 -9.36 -18.31 -20.59
CA PRO A 215 -9.21 -17.02 -19.93
C PRO A 215 -10.55 -16.53 -19.37
N ARG A 216 -10.53 -15.83 -18.22
CA ARG A 216 -11.76 -15.25 -17.64
C ARG A 216 -12.31 -14.11 -18.49
N ALA A 217 -11.41 -13.31 -19.08
CA ALA A 217 -11.72 -12.28 -20.05
C ALA A 217 -10.50 -12.00 -20.94
N THR A 218 -10.73 -11.67 -22.20
CA THR A 218 -9.69 -11.27 -23.17
C THR A 218 -9.71 -9.77 -23.47
N ASN A 219 -10.83 -9.11 -23.20
CA ASN A 219 -11.06 -7.70 -23.49
C ASN A 219 -11.87 -7.02 -22.38
N ALA A 220 -12.03 -5.69 -22.48
CA ALA A 220 -12.71 -4.90 -21.47
C ALA A 220 -14.20 -5.25 -21.31
N ALA A 221 -14.89 -5.61 -22.39
CA ALA A 221 -16.31 -5.96 -22.34
C ALA A 221 -16.52 -7.29 -21.60
N GLU A 222 -15.70 -8.30 -21.91
CA GLU A 222 -15.72 -9.58 -21.21
C GLU A 222 -15.35 -9.44 -19.73
N ALA A 223 -14.41 -8.55 -19.40
CA ALA A 223 -14.03 -8.30 -18.00
C ALA A 223 -15.16 -7.63 -17.20
N LEU A 224 -15.91 -6.70 -17.81
CA LEU A 224 -17.09 -6.11 -17.20
C LEU A 224 -18.22 -7.14 -17.03
N GLU A 225 -18.44 -7.97 -18.04
CA GLU A 225 -19.44 -9.05 -17.96
C GLU A 225 -19.09 -10.06 -16.87
N TRP A 226 -17.81 -10.42 -16.75
CA TRP A 226 -17.33 -11.27 -15.66
C TRP A 226 -17.57 -10.64 -14.29
N LEU A 227 -17.29 -9.34 -14.13
CA LEU A 227 -17.54 -8.63 -12.87
C LEU A 227 -19.03 -8.52 -12.55
N LYS A 228 -19.88 -8.32 -13.56
CA LYS A 228 -21.35 -8.35 -13.40
C LYS A 228 -21.79 -9.73 -12.90
N GLN A 229 -21.34 -10.81 -13.52
CA GLN A 229 -21.62 -12.18 -13.07
C GLN A 229 -21.10 -12.45 -11.66
N TYR A 230 -19.91 -11.97 -11.33
CA TYR A 230 -19.34 -12.06 -9.98
C TYR A 230 -20.25 -11.42 -8.93
N PHE A 231 -20.74 -10.20 -9.16
CA PHE A 231 -21.68 -9.54 -8.26
C PHE A 231 -23.05 -10.25 -8.21
N THR A 232 -23.52 -10.81 -9.32
CA THR A 232 -24.77 -11.59 -9.35
C THR A 232 -24.64 -12.86 -8.49
N ILE A 233 -23.48 -13.54 -8.54
CA ILE A 233 -23.21 -14.67 -7.65
C ILE A 233 -23.17 -14.21 -6.20
N ALA A 234 -22.48 -13.10 -5.90
CA ALA A 234 -22.42 -12.54 -4.55
C ALA A 234 -23.82 -12.25 -3.96
N ARG A 235 -24.77 -11.82 -4.81
CA ARG A 235 -26.18 -11.59 -4.44
C ARG A 235 -26.91 -12.84 -3.96
N GLY A 236 -26.52 -14.01 -4.45
CA GLY A 236 -27.06 -15.31 -4.05
C GLY A 236 -26.50 -15.83 -2.73
N ASN A 237 -25.50 -15.16 -2.14
CA ASN A 237 -24.85 -15.61 -0.92
C ASN A 237 -25.48 -14.95 0.33
N ASP A 238 -26.21 -15.74 1.12
CA ASP A 238 -26.91 -15.23 2.31
C ASP A 238 -25.98 -14.67 3.38
N PHE A 239 -24.74 -15.16 3.47
CA PHE A 239 -23.74 -14.58 4.37
C PHE A 239 -23.33 -13.19 3.90
N LEU A 240 -22.99 -13.02 2.61
CA LEU A 240 -22.58 -11.71 2.08
C LEU A 240 -23.73 -10.70 2.11
N MET A 241 -24.95 -11.14 1.82
CA MET A 241 -26.14 -10.30 1.82
C MET A 241 -26.72 -10.03 3.23
N GLY A 242 -26.09 -10.56 4.29
CA GLY A 242 -26.54 -10.33 5.67
C GLY A 242 -27.89 -10.96 6.03
N ARG A 243 -28.29 -12.01 5.30
CA ARG A 243 -29.54 -12.76 5.55
C ARG A 243 -29.36 -13.91 6.56
N THR A 244 -28.12 -14.12 7.03
CA THR A 244 -27.79 -15.07 8.09
C THR A 244 -27.87 -14.41 9.46
N THR A 245 -28.27 -15.15 10.49
CA THR A 245 -28.27 -14.67 11.87
C THR A 245 -26.83 -14.41 12.32
N ARG A 246 -26.57 -13.19 12.83
CA ARG A 246 -25.26 -12.78 13.34
C ARG A 246 -25.36 -12.54 14.84
N THR A 247 -24.39 -13.04 15.58
CA THR A 247 -24.29 -12.90 17.04
C THR A 247 -22.90 -12.42 17.44
N GLY A 248 -22.79 -11.79 18.62
CA GLY A 248 -21.52 -11.33 19.17
C GLY A 248 -20.89 -10.15 18.40
N GLU A 249 -19.56 -10.15 18.30
CA GLU A 249 -18.74 -9.06 17.74
C GLU A 249 -19.02 -8.74 16.26
N HIS A 250 -19.72 -9.63 15.55
CA HIS A 250 -20.04 -9.46 14.13
C HIS A 250 -21.50 -9.06 13.87
N ALA A 251 -22.28 -8.72 14.90
CA ALA A 251 -23.69 -8.35 14.75
C ALA A 251 -23.93 -7.21 13.74
N ASN A 252 -23.02 -6.23 13.68
CA ASN A 252 -23.12 -5.06 12.80
C ASN A 252 -22.30 -5.18 11.51
N TRP A 253 -21.70 -6.34 11.23
CA TRP A 253 -20.92 -6.51 10.02
C TRP A 253 -21.84 -6.48 8.80
N GLN A 254 -21.43 -5.74 7.77
CA GLN A 254 -22.08 -5.69 6.47
C GLN A 254 -21.04 -5.82 5.38
N CYS A 255 -21.35 -6.60 4.36
CA CYS A 255 -20.50 -6.73 3.17
C CYS A 255 -20.54 -5.42 2.37
N ASP A 256 -19.41 -4.94 1.90
CA ASP A 256 -19.28 -3.78 1.04
C ASP A 256 -18.41 -4.10 -0.19
N LEU A 257 -18.26 -3.12 -1.09
CA LEU A 257 -17.41 -3.26 -2.27
C LEU A 257 -15.96 -3.64 -1.91
N ASP A 258 -15.43 -3.10 -0.83
CA ASP A 258 -14.03 -3.30 -0.46
C ASP A 258 -13.78 -4.74 -0.03
N PHE A 259 -14.66 -5.31 0.80
CA PHE A 259 -14.62 -6.71 1.18
C PHE A 259 -14.73 -7.63 -0.04
N LEU A 260 -15.66 -7.38 -0.95
CA LEU A 260 -15.86 -8.18 -2.16
C LEU A 260 -14.63 -8.20 -3.07
N LEU A 261 -13.80 -7.17 -3.06
CA LEU A 261 -12.59 -7.11 -3.89
C LEU A 261 -11.35 -7.71 -3.19
N THR A 262 -11.47 -8.16 -1.93
CA THR A 262 -10.40 -8.89 -1.24
C THR A 262 -10.36 -10.36 -1.67
N ASP A 263 -9.20 -11.01 -1.48
CA ASP A 263 -9.03 -12.43 -1.76
C ASP A 263 -10.00 -13.29 -0.89
N ARG A 264 -10.28 -12.84 0.35
CA ARG A 264 -11.27 -13.49 1.24
C ARG A 264 -12.69 -13.34 0.70
N GLY A 265 -13.06 -12.15 0.24
CA GLY A 265 -14.37 -11.90 -0.39
C GLY A 265 -14.55 -12.74 -1.65
N MET A 266 -13.56 -12.75 -2.53
CA MET A 266 -13.56 -13.59 -3.74
C MET A 266 -13.72 -15.07 -3.41
N LYS A 267 -13.04 -15.57 -2.37
CA LYS A 267 -13.24 -16.95 -1.89
C LYS A 267 -14.68 -17.22 -1.46
N HIS A 268 -15.27 -16.29 -0.71
CA HIS A 268 -16.67 -16.43 -0.28
C HIS A 268 -17.64 -16.42 -1.47
N VAL A 269 -17.44 -15.54 -2.46
CA VAL A 269 -18.30 -15.47 -3.64
C VAL A 269 -18.13 -16.70 -4.52
N ILE A 270 -16.89 -17.06 -4.88
CA ILE A 270 -16.60 -18.08 -5.90
C ILE A 270 -16.74 -19.51 -5.36
N GLU A 271 -16.26 -19.78 -4.14
CA GLU A 271 -16.21 -21.16 -3.60
C GLU A 271 -17.38 -21.48 -2.68
N LYS A 272 -17.84 -20.50 -1.88
CA LYS A 272 -18.82 -20.73 -0.81
C LYS A 272 -20.25 -20.36 -1.19
N THR A 273 -20.47 -19.72 -2.34
CA THR A 273 -21.81 -19.50 -2.85
C THR A 273 -22.25 -20.76 -3.56
N GLN A 274 -23.17 -21.51 -2.97
CA GLN A 274 -23.84 -22.60 -3.68
C GLN A 274 -24.60 -21.96 -4.85
N LYS A 275 -24.39 -22.46 -6.08
CA LYS A 275 -25.23 -22.06 -7.20
C LYS A 275 -26.66 -22.47 -6.84
N VAL A 276 -27.49 -21.50 -6.48
CA VAL A 276 -28.93 -21.71 -6.48
C VAL A 276 -29.25 -22.07 -7.92
N ALA A 277 -29.63 -23.32 -8.17
CA ALA A 277 -30.14 -23.72 -9.47
C ALA A 277 -31.32 -22.80 -9.76
N ALA A 278 -31.18 -21.98 -10.81
CA ALA A 278 -32.27 -21.18 -11.34
C ALA A 278 -33.34 -22.12 -11.92
#